data_AF-A0A0N1C4F1-F1
#
_entry.id   AF-A0A0N1C4F1-F1
#
_cell.length_a   1.000
_cell.length_b   1.000
_cell.length_c   1.000
_cell.angle_alpha   90.00
_cell.angle_beta   90.00
_cell.angle_gamma   90.00
#
_symmetry.space_group_name_H-M   'P 1'
#
loop_
_entity.id
_entity.type
_entity.pdbx_description
1 polymer ?
#
loop_
_entity_poly.entity_id
_entity_poly.type
_entity_poly.pdbx_seq_one_letter_code
_entity_poly.pdbx_strand_id
1 'polypeptide(L)' 'MGGLSLPHLIVMALVVLVLFGRGRISEMMGDFGKGIKSFKQGMHEEENKPIVPPAQIQQQQVPPASPVQQPAPTDQAN' A
#
# COMPACT_ATOMS: atom_id res chain seq x y z
N MET A 1 41.28 23.07 2.39
CA MET A 1 41.38 22.59 3.79
C MET A 1 40.06 21.89 4.15
N GLY A 2 40.07 20.56 4.22
CA GLY A 2 39.09 19.78 4.97
C GLY A 2 37.64 19.75 4.48
N GLY A 3 37.40 19.46 3.20
CA GLY A 3 36.06 19.00 2.78
C GLY A 3 35.73 17.68 3.48
N LEU A 4 34.45 17.44 3.76
CA LEU A 4 33.91 16.21 4.34
C LEU A 4 34.40 14.98 3.56
N SER A 5 35.57 14.49 3.93
CA SER A 5 36.19 13.36 3.25
C SER A 5 35.49 12.09 3.72
N LEU A 6 35.33 11.12 2.82
CA LEU A 6 34.73 9.81 3.11
C LEU A 6 35.14 9.21 4.49
N PRO A 7 36.41 9.31 4.92
CA PRO A 7 36.84 8.82 6.24
C PRO A 7 36.10 9.48 7.42
N HIS A 8 35.84 10.79 7.37
CA HIS A 8 35.13 11.49 8.44
C HIS A 8 33.67 11.01 8.57
N LEU A 9 33.01 10.72 7.45
CA LEU A 9 31.64 10.19 7.47
C LEU A 9 31.59 8.78 8.06
N ILE A 10 32.58 7.93 7.76
CA ILE A 10 32.69 6.58 8.34
C ILE A 10 32.90 6.67 9.86
N VAL A 11 33.80 7.54 10.33
CA VAL A 11 34.04 7.73 11.77
C VAL A 11 32.78 8.26 12.47
N MET A 12 32.10 9.24 11.88
CA MET A 12 30.83 9.77 12.40
C MET A 12 29.76 8.68 12.48
N ALA A 13 29.60 7.87 11.43
CA ALA A 13 28.64 6.78 11.40
C ALA A 13 28.94 5.72 12.48
N LEU A 14 30.22 5.43 12.73
CA LEU A 14 30.65 4.54 13.80
C LEU A 14 30.27 5.07 15.19
N VAL A 15 30.50 6.37 15.44
CA VAL A 15 30.12 7.01 16.71
C VAL A 15 28.60 6.94 16.91
N VAL A 16 27.82 7.28 15.89
CA VAL A 16 26.36 7.18 15.93
C VAL A 16 25.91 5.73 16.18
N LEU A 17 26.52 4.75 15.52
CA LEU A 17 26.20 3.33 15.72
C LEU A 17 26.49 2.86 17.15
N VAL A 18 27.54 3.35 17.80
CA VAL A 18 27.87 3.01 19.19
C VAL A 18 26.91 3.67 20.17
N LEU A 19 26.55 4.94 19.96
CA LEU A 19 25.63 5.69 20.84
C LEU A 19 24.20 5.16 20.78
N PHE A 20 23.69 4.90 19.57
CA PHE A 20 22.32 4.45 19.37
C PHE A 20 22.20 2.91 19.41
N GLY A 21 23.29 2.19 19.20
CA GLY A 21 23.34 0.73 19.16
C GLY A 21 22.71 0.14 17.89
N ARG A 22 23.13 -1.08 17.53
CA ARG A 22 22.62 -1.79 16.34
C ARG A 22 21.11 -2.06 16.35
N GLY A 23 20.52 -2.30 17.53
CA GLY A 23 19.11 -2.67 17.66
C GLY A 23 18.15 -1.56 17.26
N ARG A 24 18.37 -0.34 17.75
CA ARG A 24 17.50 0.81 17.45
C ARG A 24 17.65 1.30 16.02
N ILE A 25 18.87 1.33 15.48
CA ILE A 25 19.09 1.73 14.09
C ILE A 25 18.43 0.75 13.12
N SER A 26 18.52 -0.57 13.35
CA SER A 26 17.88 -1.56 12.48
C SER A 26 16.35 -1.49 12.48
N GLU A 27 15.73 -1.25 13.64
CA GLU A 27 14.28 -1.10 13.76
C GLU A 27 13.80 0.17 13.01
N MET A 28 14.46 1.31 13.25
CA MET A 28 14.13 2.58 12.57
C MET A 28 14.41 2.54 11.06
N MET A 29 15.52 1.92 10.64
CA MET A 29 15.87 1.78 9.23
C MET A 29 14.90 0.82 8.50
N GLY A 30 14.34 -0.16 9.20
CA GLY A 30 13.32 -1.06 8.66
C GLY A 30 12.03 -0.31 8.31
N ASP A 31 11.52 0.52 9.22
CA ASP A 31 10.30 1.30 8.98
C ASP A 31 10.53 2.44 7.97
N PHE A 32 11.70 3.08 8.02
CA PHE A 32 12.10 4.07 7.02
C PHE A 32 12.25 3.45 5.62
N GLY A 33 12.83 2.25 5.54
CA GLY A 33 13.00 1.50 4.29
C GLY A 33 11.67 1.09 3.65
N LYS A 34 10.67 0.70 4.46
CA LYS A 34 9.30 0.46 3.99
C LYS A 34 8.69 1.73 3.41
N GLY A 35 8.81 2.87 4.10
CA GLY A 35 8.31 4.16 3.64
C GLY A 35 8.93 4.60 2.30
N ILE A 36 10.25 4.51 2.17
CA ILE A 36 10.94 4.82 0.91
C ILE A 36 10.54 3.83 -0.20
N LYS A 37 10.40 2.54 0.11
CA LYS A 37 9.99 1.53 -0.88
C LYS A 37 8.59 1.81 -1.42
N SER A 38 7.62 2.11 -0.55
CA SER A 38 6.26 2.48 -0.95
C SER A 38 6.23 3.78 -1.75
N PHE A 39 7.05 4.77 -1.37
CA PHE A 39 7.18 6.02 -2.11
C PHE A 39 7.75 5.79 -3.52
N LYS A 40 8.83 5.01 -3.62
CA LYS A 40 9.43 4.65 -4.91
C LYS A 40 8.47 3.83 -5.78
N GLN A 41 7.73 2.91 -5.18
CA GLN A 41 6.75 2.09 -5.89
C GLN A 41 5.58 2.93 -6.40
N GLY A 42 5.07 3.88 -5.60
CA GLY A 42 4.03 4.82 -6.03
C GLY A 42 4.47 5.71 -7.20
N MET A 43 5.71 6.22 -7.16
CA MET A 43 6.26 7.00 -8.28
C MET A 43 6.45 6.15 -9.55
N HIS A 44 6.88 4.90 -9.42
CA HIS A 44 7.01 3.99 -10.57
C HIS A 44 5.65 3.50 -11.11
N GLU A 45 4.63 3.38 -10.27
CA GLU A 45 3.26 3.02 -10.68
C GLU A 45 2.58 4.15 -11.45
N GLU A 46 2.84 5.43 -11.13
CA GLU A 46 2.36 6.54 -11.96
C GLU A 46 2.94 6.53 -13.38
N GLU A 47 4.16 6.01 -13.55
CA GLU A 47 4.83 5.94 -14.85
C GLU A 47 4.44 4.68 -15.67
N ASN A 48 3.94 3.62 -15.02
CA ASN A 48 3.74 2.30 -15.67
C ASN A 48 2.34 1.69 -15.52
N LYS A 49 1.33 2.39 -15.00
CA LYS A 49 -0.01 1.80 -14.85
C LYS A 49 -0.85 1.94 -16.13
N PRO A 50 -1.30 0.83 -16.75
CA PRO A 50 -2.46 0.88 -17.64
C PRO A 50 -3.66 1.37 -16.82
N ILE A 51 -4.44 2.30 -17.39
CA ILE A 51 -5.68 2.82 -16.81
C ILE A 51 -6.68 1.67 -16.65
N VAL A 52 -6.61 0.92 -15.55
CA VAL A 52 -7.69 0.01 -15.14
C VAL A 52 -8.68 0.82 -14.31
N PRO A 53 -9.93 0.99 -14.77
CA PRO A 53 -10.98 1.65 -14.00
C PRO A 53 -11.05 1.03 -12.60
N PRO A 54 -11.28 1.83 -11.54
CA PRO A 54 -11.34 1.30 -10.19
C PRO A 54 -12.39 0.20 -10.12
N ALA A 55 -11.95 -1.02 -9.85
CA ALA A 55 -12.83 -2.14 -9.58
C ALA A 55 -13.73 -1.76 -8.40
N GLN A 56 -15.02 -1.94 -8.64
CA GLN A 56 -16.12 -1.58 -7.75
C GLN A 56 -15.85 -2.07 -6.32
N ILE A 57 -16.20 -1.22 -5.35
CA ILE A 57 -16.32 -1.56 -3.94
C ILE A 57 -17.06 -2.91 -3.88
N GLN A 58 -16.39 -3.93 -3.33
CA GLN A 58 -16.99 -5.24 -3.07
C GLN A 58 -18.18 -5.03 -2.13
N GLN A 59 -19.37 -4.91 -2.71
CA GLN A 59 -20.61 -5.11 -1.99
C GLN A 59 -20.59 -6.55 -1.52
N GLN A 60 -20.35 -6.70 -0.22
CA GLN A 60 -20.54 -7.93 0.54
C GLN A 60 -21.85 -8.58 0.07
N GLN A 61 -21.74 -9.79 -0.47
CA GLN A 61 -22.84 -10.61 -0.94
C GLN A 61 -23.87 -10.81 0.19
N VAL A 62 -25.08 -10.28 0.00
CA VAL A 62 -26.29 -10.81 0.61
C VAL A 62 -27.13 -11.36 -0.54
N PRO A 63 -27.27 -12.69 -0.70
CA PRO A 63 -28.15 -13.24 -1.71
C PRO A 63 -29.60 -13.17 -1.22
N PRO A 64 -30.52 -12.49 -1.92
CA PRO A 64 -31.94 -12.63 -1.67
C PRO A 64 -32.55 -13.54 -2.75
N ALA A 65 -32.95 -14.73 -2.29
CA ALA A 65 -34.10 -15.53 -2.72
C ALA A 65 -34.40 -15.71 -4.23
N SER A 66 -34.45 -16.99 -4.60
CA SER A 66 -35.04 -17.60 -5.80
C SER A 66 -36.33 -16.93 -6.30
N PRO A 67 -36.60 -16.96 -7.63
CA PRO A 67 -37.81 -16.37 -8.21
C PRO A 67 -39.02 -17.18 -7.78
N VAL A 68 -39.77 -16.68 -6.80
CA VAL A 68 -41.08 -17.24 -6.46
C VAL A 68 -42.02 -16.82 -7.59
N GLN A 69 -42.38 -17.80 -8.42
CA GLN A 69 -43.42 -17.72 -9.44
C GLN A 69 -44.66 -17.05 -8.87
N GLN A 70 -45.03 -15.89 -9.41
CA GLN A 70 -46.29 -15.24 -9.10
C GLN A 70 -47.38 -15.87 -10.00
N PRO A 71 -48.42 -16.51 -9.43
CA PRO A 71 -49.53 -17.05 -10.20
C PRO A 71 -50.34 -15.92 -10.83
N ALA A 72 -50.77 -16.13 -12.06
CA ALA A 72 -51.63 -15.24 -12.83
C ALA A 72 -52.94 -14.87 -12.09
N PRO A 73 -53.43 -13.64 -12.25
CA PRO A 73 -54.86 -13.36 -12.30
C PRO A 73 -55.27 -13.26 -13.78
N THR A 74 -55.95 -14.29 -14.25
CA THR A 74 -56.89 -14.17 -15.36
C THR A 74 -58.01 -13.26 -14.89
N ASP A 75 -58.22 -12.12 -15.55
CA ASP A 75 -59.61 -11.76 -15.84
C ASP A 75 -59.70 -10.94 -17.13
N GLN A 76 -60.46 -11.53 -18.03
CA GLN A 76 -60.58 -11.28 -19.45
C GLN A 76 -62.07 -11.05 -19.68
N ALA A 77 -62.43 -9.86 -20.14
CA ALA A 77 -63.65 -9.54 -20.91
C ALA A 77 -65.01 -10.11 -20.43
N ASN A 78 -65.91 -9.24 -19.95
CA ASN A 78 -67.23 -8.98 -20.56
C ASN A 78 -67.89 -7.72 -19.97
#